data_AF-A0A267MJR0-F1
#
_entry.id   AF-A0A267MJR0-F1
#
_cell.length_a   1.000
_cell.length_b   1.000
_cell.length_c   1.000
_cell.angle_alpha   90.00
_cell.angle_beta   90.00
_cell.angle_gamma   90.00
#
_symmetry.space_group_name_H-M   'P 1'
#
loop_
_entity.id
_entity.type
_entity.pdbx_description
1 polymer ?
#
loop_
_entity_poly.entity_id
_entity_poly.type
_entity_poly.pdbx_seq_one_letter_code
_entity_poly.pdbx_strand_id
1 'polypeptide(L)'
;MSINLILCLLSFLMVIDYIVTYIEIHILNIATEMNPFMNNFMDRPFLEGIFLRILLALFFVTLFKSIEKYRDKKYFKKILVIPLSIQIIPVVMHIKTLCLYGFSKL
;
A
#
# COMPACT_ATOMS: atom_id res chain seq x y z
N MET A 1 7.00 17.99 -6.83
CA MET A 1 7.22 16.71 -6.12
C MET A 1 8.62 16.17 -6.36
N SER A 2 9.40 16.00 -5.29
CA SER A 2 10.73 15.35 -5.31
C SER A 2 10.57 13.83 -5.36
N ILE A 3 11.57 13.10 -5.87
CA ILE A 3 11.56 11.62 -5.93
C ILE A 3 11.38 11.01 -4.54
N ASN A 4 12.08 11.54 -3.53
CA ASN A 4 11.95 11.11 -2.14
C ASN A 4 10.51 11.22 -1.64
N LEU A 5 9.83 12.32 -1.98
CA LEU A 5 8.44 12.51 -1.59
C LEU A 5 7.53 11.49 -2.28
N ILE A 6 7.75 11.16 -3.56
CA ILE A 6 6.97 10.12 -4.26
C ILE A 6 7.14 8.76 -3.57
N LEU A 7 8.38 8.38 -3.27
CA LEU A 7 8.69 7.10 -2.63
C LEU A 7 8.15 7.02 -1.20
N CYS A 8 8.22 8.12 -0.45
CA CYS A 8 7.63 8.21 0.89
C CYS A 8 6.10 8.07 0.83
N LEU A 9 5.45 8.79 -0.09
CA LEU A 9 4.00 8.68 -0.30
C LEU A 9 3.59 7.26 -0.72
N LEU A 10 4.34 6.63 -1.63
CA LEU A 10 4.06 5.26 -2.06
C LEU A 10 4.15 4.29 -0.87
N SER A 11 5.21 4.40 -0.06
CA SER A 11 5.41 3.56 1.12
C SER A 11 4.30 3.76 2.15
N PHE A 12 3.94 5.02 2.41
CA PHE A 12 2.85 5.35 3.31
C PHE A 12 1.51 4.79 2.83
N LEU A 13 1.19 4.96 1.53
CA LEU A 13 -0.02 4.41 0.95
C LEU A 13 -0.05 2.88 1.01
N MET A 14 1.07 2.19 0.79
CA MET A 14 1.13 0.73 0.93
C MET A 14 0.86 0.24 2.36
N VAL A 15 1.28 1.00 3.37
CA VAL A 15 1.03 0.67 4.78
C VAL A 15 -0.43 0.96 5.15
N ILE A 16 -0.95 2.13 4.74
CA ILE A 16 -2.37 2.48 4.98
C ILE A 16 -3.30 1.47 4.29
N ASP A 17 -3.01 1.12 3.05
CA ASP A 17 -3.71 0.07 2.30
C ASP A 17 -3.79 -1.22 3.12
N TYR A 18 -2.65 -1.73 3.59
CA TYR A 18 -2.62 -2.93 4.46
C TYR A 18 -3.47 -2.77 5.72
N ILE A 19 -3.36 -1.64 6.43
CA ILE A 19 -4.11 -1.41 7.67
C ILE A 19 -5.62 -1.45 7.38
N VAL A 20 -6.07 -0.78 6.34
CA VAL A 20 -7.50 -0.75 6.02
C VAL A 20 -7.98 -2.11 5.54
N THR A 21 -7.25 -2.79 4.66
CA THR A 21 -7.61 -4.14 4.22
C THR A 21 -7.70 -5.10 5.42
N TYR A 22 -6.79 -5.00 6.38
CA TYR A 22 -6.82 -5.83 7.59
C TYR A 22 -8.08 -5.56 8.43
N ILE A 23 -8.48 -4.30 8.59
CA ILE A 23 -9.72 -3.93 9.29
C ILE A 23 -10.94 -4.50 8.55
N GLU A 24 -10.99 -4.37 7.23
CA GLU A 24 -12.10 -4.86 6.42
C GLU A 24 -12.27 -6.39 6.49
N ILE A 25 -11.15 -7.12 6.51
CA ILE A 25 -11.14 -8.59 6.59
C ILE A 25 -11.44 -9.04 8.02
N HIS A 26 -10.67 -8.60 9.02
CA HIS A 26 -10.69 -9.22 10.36
C HIS A 26 -11.67 -8.59 11.34
N ILE A 27 -11.92 -7.28 11.22
CA ILE A 27 -12.81 -6.58 12.14
C ILE A 27 -14.21 -6.52 11.56
N LEU A 28 -14.34 -6.12 10.30
CA LEU A 28 -15.63 -5.91 9.66
C LEU A 28 -16.17 -7.17 8.98
N ASN A 29 -15.32 -8.15 8.62
CA ASN A 29 -15.67 -9.36 7.88
C ASN A 29 -16.47 -9.05 6.58
N ILE A 30 -16.05 -8.02 5.84
CA ILE A 30 -16.73 -7.56 4.60
C ILE A 30 -15.88 -7.71 3.34
N ALA A 31 -14.59 -8.04 3.49
CA ALA A 31 -13.67 -8.22 2.38
C ALA A 31 -12.99 -9.59 2.46
N THR A 32 -12.48 -10.04 1.32
CA THR A 32 -11.60 -11.21 1.21
C THR A 32 -10.46 -10.84 0.26
N GLU A 33 -9.26 -11.33 0.55
CA GLU A 33 -8.08 -11.11 -0.30
C GLU A 33 -7.95 -12.24 -1.32
N MET A 34 -8.02 -11.89 -2.61
CA MET A 34 -7.95 -12.87 -3.69
C MET A 34 -6.51 -13.14 -4.15
N ASN A 35 -5.58 -12.25 -3.85
CA ASN A 35 -4.17 -12.44 -4.18
C ASN A 35 -3.53 -13.43 -3.19
N PRO A 36 -3.09 -14.63 -3.62
CA PRO A 36 -2.56 -15.65 -2.71
C PRO A 36 -1.34 -15.17 -1.91
N PHE A 37 -0.52 -14.30 -2.51
CA PHE A 37 0.60 -13.71 -1.80
C PHE A 37 0.12 -12.79 -0.69
N MET A 38 -0.81 -11.88 -0.98
CA MET A 38 -1.36 -10.96 0.01
C MET A 38 -2.21 -11.67 1.07
N ASN A 39 -2.88 -12.76 0.73
CA ASN A 39 -3.65 -13.56 1.67
C ASN A 39 -2.74 -14.07 2.80
N ASN A 40 -1.52 -14.54 2.48
CA ASN A 40 -0.54 -14.93 3.49
C ASN A 40 -0.07 -13.78 4.41
N PHE A 41 -0.21 -12.52 4.00
CA PHE A 41 0.05 -11.36 4.88
C PHE A 41 -1.16 -11.05 5.76
N MET A 42 -2.37 -11.23 5.22
CA MET A 42 -3.61 -11.00 5.94
C MET A 42 -3.87 -12.10 6.98
N ASP A 43 -3.43 -13.32 6.75
CA ASP A 43 -3.57 -14.43 7.71
C ASP A 43 -2.64 -14.31 8.94
N ARG A 44 -1.67 -13.38 8.91
CA ARG A 44 -0.75 -13.15 10.03
C ARG A 44 -1.33 -12.19 11.07
N PRO A 45 -0.88 -12.27 12.33
CA PRO A 45 -1.20 -11.26 13.33
C PRO A 45 -0.85 -9.85 12.82
N PHE A 46 -1.71 -8.87 13.12
CA PHE A 46 -1.58 -7.49 12.64
C PHE A 46 -0.15 -6.91 12.75
N LEU A 47 0.50 -7.10 13.91
CA LEU A 47 1.85 -6.60 14.15
C LEU A 47 2.93 -7.27 13.28
N GLU A 48 2.78 -8.56 13.00
CA GLU A 48 3.70 -9.26 12.10
C GLU A 48 3.47 -8.83 10.65
N GLY A 49 2.21 -8.75 10.23
CA GLY A 49 1.87 -8.38 8.86
C GLY A 49 2.21 -6.91 8.54
N ILE A 50 2.00 -5.97 9.47
CA ILE A 50 2.40 -4.57 9.29
C ILE A 50 3.93 -4.45 9.21
N PHE A 51 4.67 -5.21 10.04
CA PHE A 51 6.12 -5.23 9.98
C PHE A 51 6.63 -5.75 8.63
N LEU A 52 6.06 -6.85 8.13
CA LEU A 52 6.38 -7.38 6.80
C LEU A 52 6.01 -6.39 5.68
N ARG A 53 4.91 -5.65 5.81
CA ARG A 53 4.52 -4.62 4.84
C ARG A 53 5.50 -3.45 4.82
N ILE A 54 5.99 -3.02 5.98
CA ILE A 54 7.04 -1.99 6.08
C ILE A 54 8.32 -2.48 5.42
N LEU A 55 8.75 -3.73 5.68
CA LEU A 55 9.92 -4.30 5.02
C LEU A 55 9.77 -4.36 3.49
N LEU A 56 8.58 -4.74 3.00
CA LEU A 56 8.29 -4.76 1.56
C LEU A 56 8.33 -3.35 0.96
N ALA A 57 7.75 -2.36 1.64
CA ALA A 57 7.81 -0.96 1.20
C ALA A 57 9.25 -0.45 1.16
N LEU A 58 10.05 -0.72 2.21
CA LEU A 58 11.47 -0.38 2.25
C LEU A 58 12.23 -1.03 1.11
N PHE A 59 12.00 -2.32 0.83
CA PHE A 59 12.61 -3.01 -0.30
C PHE A 59 12.36 -2.29 -1.62
N PHE A 60 11.12 -1.90 -1.91
CA PHE A 60 10.81 -1.14 -3.13
C PHE A 60 11.47 0.23 -3.14
N VAL A 61 11.49 0.96 -2.01
CA VAL A 61 12.17 2.25 -1.91
C VAL A 61 13.66 2.11 -2.22
N THR A 62 14.34 1.14 -1.59
CA THR A 62 15.76 0.89 -1.81
C THR A 62 16.04 0.48 -3.25
N LEU A 63 15.17 -0.38 -3.83
CA LEU A 63 15.28 -0.78 -5.23
C LEU A 63 15.16 0.42 -6.17
N PHE A 64 14.14 1.25 -6.03
CA PHE A 64 13.98 2.45 -6.85
C PHE A 64 15.14 3.42 -6.67
N LYS A 65 15.61 3.61 -5.45
CA LYS A 65 16.81 4.42 -5.16
C LYS A 65 18.07 3.90 -5.82
N SER A 66 18.24 2.58 -5.89
CA SER A 66 19.41 1.97 -6.55
C SER A 66 19.41 2.19 -8.07
N ILE A 67 18.23 2.35 -8.68
CA ILE A 67 18.05 2.54 -10.12
C ILE A 67 18.07 4.04 -10.49
N GLU A 68 17.72 4.93 -9.55
CA GLU A 68 17.70 6.39 -9.76
C GLU A 68 19.01 6.91 -10.36
N LYS A 69 20.17 6.37 -9.93
CA LYS A 69 21.50 6.80 -10.41
C LYS A 69 21.78 6.48 -11.89
N TYR A 70 21.04 5.57 -12.51
CA TYR A 70 21.29 5.11 -13.89
C TYR A 70 20.32 5.71 -14.91
N ARG A 71 19.40 6.59 -14.48
CA ARG A 71 18.32 7.11 -15.32
C ARG A 71 18.26 8.62 -15.25
N ASP A 72 17.78 9.23 -16.33
CA ASP A 72 17.40 10.64 -16.32
C ASP A 72 16.25 10.86 -15.31
N LYS A 73 16.49 11.77 -14.37
CA LYS A 73 15.58 12.11 -13.26
C LYS A 73 14.18 12.47 -13.74
N LYS A 74 14.03 13.12 -14.90
CA LYS A 74 12.74 13.53 -15.45
C LYS A 74 11.89 12.31 -15.84
N TYR A 75 12.50 11.33 -16.50
CA TYR A 75 11.80 10.10 -16.91
C TYR A 75 11.59 9.16 -15.73
N PHE A 76 12.57 9.04 -14.85
CA PHE A 76 12.46 8.24 -13.64
C PHE A 76 11.28 8.68 -12.76
N LYS A 77 11.11 10.00 -12.60
CA LYS A 77 9.95 10.56 -11.90
C LYS A 77 8.62 10.18 -12.54
N LYS A 78 8.50 10.22 -13.88
CA LYS A 78 7.28 9.80 -14.58
C LYS A 78 6.95 8.34 -14.32
N ILE A 79 7.97 7.47 -14.32
CA ILE A 79 7.81 6.04 -14.01
C ILE A 79 7.29 5.85 -12.59
N LEU A 80 7.84 6.58 -11.60
CA LEU A 80 7.41 6.47 -10.20
C LEU A 80 5.99 6.96 -9.92
N VAL A 81 5.45 7.85 -10.76
CA VAL A 81 4.06 8.31 -10.60
C VAL A 81 3.06 7.21 -10.95
N ILE A 82 3.40 6.27 -11.84
CA ILE A 82 2.52 5.18 -12.25
C ILE A 82 2.12 4.27 -11.07
N PRO A 83 3.05 3.65 -10.31
CA PRO A 83 2.68 2.82 -9.16
C PRO A 83 1.98 3.62 -8.07
N LEU A 84 2.33 4.91 -7.89
CA LEU A 84 1.60 5.79 -6.97
C LEU A 84 0.13 5.93 -7.38
N SER A 85 -0.15 6.19 -8.66
CA SER A 85 -1.52 6.30 -9.18
C SER A 85 -2.29 5.00 -9.04
N ILE A 86 -1.64 3.86 -9.30
CA ILE A 86 -2.24 2.54 -9.13
C ILE A 86 -2.59 2.29 -7.65
N GLN A 87 -1.73 2.68 -6.72
CA GLN A 87 -1.94 2.49 -5.28
C GLN A 87 -3.05 3.39 -4.70
N ILE A 88 -3.35 4.53 -5.34
CA ILE A 88 -4.45 5.41 -4.90
C ILE A 88 -5.81 4.74 -5.10
N ILE A 89 -5.98 3.96 -6.18
CA ILE A 89 -7.26 3.29 -6.51
C ILE A 89 -7.76 2.37 -5.37
N PRO A 90 -6.99 1.37 -4.89
CA PRO A 90 -7.45 0.50 -3.82
C PRO A 90 -7.71 1.28 -2.53
N VAL A 91 -6.86 2.26 -2.18
CA VAL A 91 -7.06 3.10 -0.98
C VAL A 91 -8.39 3.86 -1.04
N VAL A 92 -8.76 4.43 -2.19
CA VAL A 92 -10.05 5.10 -2.35
C VAL A 92 -11.21 4.11 -2.25
N MET A 93 -11.08 2.90 -2.83
CA MET A 93 -12.08 1.85 -2.71
C MET A 93 -12.26 1.43 -1.24
N HIS A 94 -11.17 1.24 -0.52
CA HIS A 94 -11.13 0.92 0.89
C HIS A 94 -11.81 1.98 1.76
N ILE A 95 -11.47 3.26 1.55
CA ILE A 95 -12.11 4.37 2.27
C ILE A 95 -13.63 4.39 2.01
N LYS A 96 -14.05 4.19 0.74
CA LYS A 96 -15.48 4.12 0.40
C LYS A 96 -16.17 2.96 1.13
N THR A 97 -15.56 1.78 1.15
CA THR A 97 -16.07 0.60 1.84
C THR A 97 -16.19 0.84 3.35
N LEU A 98 -15.16 1.40 3.98
CA LEU A 98 -15.22 1.79 5.40
C LEU A 98 -16.34 2.81 5.68
N CYS A 99 -16.51 3.81 4.83
CA CYS A 99 -17.58 4.79 5.01
C CYS A 99 -18.99 4.17 4.87
N LEU A 100 -19.17 3.21 3.96
CA LEU A 100 -20.48 2.59 3.74
C LEU A 100 -20.83 1.56 4.81
N TYR A 101 -19.86 0.73 5.23
CA TYR A 101 -20.11 -0.43 6.09
C TYR A 101 -19.59 -0.28 7.52
N GLY A 102 -18.61 0.60 7.75
CA GLY A 102 -18.05 0.87 9.07
C GLY A 102 -19.01 1.67 9.94
N PHE A 103 -19.64 2.71 9.39
CA PHE A 103 -20.65 3.50 10.12
C PHE A 103 -21.97 2.77 10.34
N SER A 104 -22.26 1.71 9.58
CA SER A 104 -23.48 0.92 9.78
C SER A 104 -23.35 -0.13 10.89
N LYS A 105 -22.13 -0.42 11.35
CA LYS A 105 -21.83 -1.46 12.36
C LYS A 105 -21.38 -0.89 13.72
N LEU A 106 -21.15 0.42 13.81
CA LEU A 106 -20.87 1.17 15.05
C LEU A 106 -22.15 1.82 15.56
#